data_AF-A0A829QAJ7-F1
#
_entry.id   AF-A0A829QAJ7-F1
#
_cell.length_a   1.000
_cell.length_b   1.000
_cell.length_c   1.000
_cell.angle_alpha   90.00
_cell.angle_beta   90.00
_cell.angle_gamma   90.00
#
_symmetry.space_group_name_H-M   'P 1'
#
loop_
_entity.id
_entity.type
_entity.pdbx_description
1 polymer ?
#
loop_
_entity_poly.entity_id
_entity_poly.type
_entity_poly.pdbx_seq_one_letter_code
_entity_poly.pdbx_strand_id
1 'polypeptide(L)'
;MALNPFGSADGVVARAASRLVTVSRGLDPHALGVPEVMWMRQSGRYRELSSAFAQGTPEAITAWIVFCCQALTAGAAEATSIADTAAG
;
A
#
# COMPACT_ATOMS: atom_id res chain seq x y z
N MET A 1 -7.72 -9.70 -6.63
CA MET A 1 -8.13 -9.30 -5.27
C MET A 1 -8.77 -10.51 -4.59
N ALA A 2 -8.44 -10.77 -3.32
CA ALA A 2 -8.58 -12.09 -2.72
C ALA A 2 -10.01 -12.49 -2.28
N LEU A 3 -10.77 -11.58 -1.66
CA LEU A 3 -12.08 -11.91 -1.06
C LEU A 3 -13.28 -11.14 -1.67
N ASN A 4 -13.05 -9.97 -2.27
CA ASN A 4 -14.09 -9.07 -2.85
C ASN A 4 -15.42 -8.99 -2.05
N PRO A 5 -15.38 -8.75 -0.73
CA PRO A 5 -16.55 -8.92 0.14
C PRO A 5 -17.68 -7.88 -0.04
N PHE A 6 -17.42 -6.72 -0.64
CA PHE A 6 -18.39 -5.61 -0.72
C PHE A 6 -19.04 -5.47 -2.10
N GLY A 7 -18.53 -6.15 -3.13
CA GLY A 7 -19.02 -6.07 -4.51
C GLY A 7 -18.75 -4.73 -5.22
N SER A 8 -18.28 -3.72 -4.49
CA SER A 8 -17.78 -2.45 -5.02
C SER A 8 -16.78 -1.83 -4.04
N ALA A 9 -15.86 -1.01 -4.55
CA ALA A 9 -14.86 -0.28 -3.75
C ALA A 9 -13.95 -1.14 -2.87
N ASP A 10 -13.91 -2.46 -3.07
CA ASP A 10 -13.11 -3.39 -2.25
C ASP A 10 -11.63 -2.96 -2.16
N GLY A 11 -11.03 -2.54 -3.28
CA GLY A 11 -9.65 -2.05 -3.30
C GLY A 11 -9.42 -0.78 -2.50
N VAL A 12 -10.43 0.10 -2.38
CA VAL A 12 -10.36 1.29 -1.52
C VAL A 12 -10.38 0.88 -0.06
N VAL A 13 -11.32 0.01 0.32
CA VAL A 13 -11.43 -0.51 1.69
C VAL A 13 -10.15 -1.25 2.09
N ALA A 14 -9.57 -2.05 1.20
CA ALA A 14 -8.32 -2.76 1.45
C ALA A 14 -7.15 -1.82 1.74
N ARG A 15 -7.04 -0.70 0.99
CA ARG A 15 -6.00 0.31 1.27
C ARG A 15 -6.25 1.06 2.57
N ALA A 16 -7.51 1.41 2.86
CA ALA A 16 -7.87 2.03 4.14
C ALA A 16 -7.54 1.10 5.33
N ALA A 17 -7.85 -0.19 5.22
CA ALA A 17 -7.50 -1.19 6.22
C ALA A 17 -5.98 -1.32 6.37
N SER A 18 -5.23 -1.34 5.27
CA SER A 18 -3.76 -1.35 5.30
C SER A 18 -3.21 -0.13 6.05
N ARG A 19 -3.70 1.08 5.75
CA ARG A 19 -3.31 2.33 6.43
C ARG A 19 -3.69 2.32 7.91
N LEU A 20 -4.88 1.83 8.26
CA LEU A 20 -5.31 1.72 9.65
C LEU A 20 -4.38 0.80 10.45
N VAL A 21 -3.94 -0.31 9.85
CA VAL A 21 -2.97 -1.21 10.48
C VAL A 21 -1.61 -0.52 10.66
N THR A 22 -1.10 0.20 9.66
CA THR A 22 0.19 0.90 9.81
C THR A 22 0.13 1.98 10.88
N VAL A 23 -0.99 2.70 10.99
CA VAL A 23 -1.22 3.70 12.04
C VAL A 23 -1.30 3.05 13.42
N SER A 24 -2.22 2.10 13.60
CA SER A 24 -2.50 1.48 14.91
C SER A 24 -1.35 0.64 15.46
N ARG A 25 -0.44 0.18 14.59
CA ARG A 25 0.77 -0.58 14.98
C ARG A 25 2.02 0.29 15.10
N GLY A 26 1.90 1.61 14.91
CA GLY A 26 2.98 2.57 15.13
C GLY A 26 3.99 2.69 13.98
N LEU A 27 3.73 2.09 12.82
CA LEU A 27 4.61 2.20 11.65
C LEU A 27 4.50 3.58 10.97
N ASP A 28 3.28 4.12 10.89
CA ASP A 28 3.00 5.48 10.42
C ASP A 28 1.94 6.11 11.34
N PRO A 29 2.30 6.49 12.58
CA PRO A 29 1.33 6.90 13.60
C PRO A 29 0.47 8.11 13.21
N HIS A 30 0.99 8.96 12.33
CA HIS A 30 0.36 10.20 11.89
C HIS A 30 -0.29 10.08 10.51
N ALA A 31 -0.26 8.89 9.90
CA ALA A 31 -0.78 8.64 8.57
C ALA A 31 -0.21 9.60 7.50
N LEU A 32 1.07 9.96 7.58
CA LEU A 32 1.70 10.92 6.68
C LEU A 32 2.26 10.27 5.41
N GLY A 33 2.57 8.97 5.46
CA GLY A 33 3.06 8.25 4.29
C GLY A 33 2.01 8.19 3.18
N VAL A 34 2.47 8.19 1.92
CA VAL A 34 1.60 8.09 0.74
C VAL A 34 1.91 6.87 -0.14
N PRO A 35 1.83 5.63 0.40
CA PRO A 35 2.18 4.42 -0.35
C PRO A 35 1.36 4.25 -1.64
N GLU A 36 0.15 4.81 -1.69
CA GLU A 36 -0.73 4.80 -2.84
C GLU A 36 -0.09 5.44 -4.08
N VAL A 37 0.81 6.40 -3.92
CA VAL A 37 1.51 7.04 -5.04
C VAL A 37 2.27 6.00 -5.87
N MET A 38 3.00 5.09 -5.20
CA MET A 38 3.73 4.02 -5.88
C MET A 38 2.77 2.99 -6.48
N TRP A 39 1.76 2.54 -5.71
CA TRP A 39 0.79 1.56 -6.20
C TRP A 39 0.03 2.05 -7.44
N MET A 40 -0.34 3.33 -7.49
CA MET A 40 -1.06 3.90 -8.64
C MET A 40 -0.14 4.14 -9.84
N ARG A 41 1.11 4.61 -9.61
CA ARG A 41 2.13 4.69 -10.66
C ARG A 41 2.43 3.31 -11.28
N GLN A 42 2.34 2.23 -10.48
CA GLN A 42 2.56 0.85 -10.91
C GLN A 42 1.26 0.01 -10.90
N SER A 43 0.13 0.58 -11.34
CA SER A 43 -1.19 -0.04 -11.17
C SER A 43 -1.36 -1.42 -11.81
N GLY A 44 -0.63 -1.73 -12.89
CA GLY A 44 -0.58 -3.07 -13.49
C GLY A 44 0.01 -4.10 -12.52
N ARG A 45 1.22 -3.81 -12.04
CA ARG A 45 1.95 -4.65 -11.07
C ARG A 45 1.21 -4.77 -9.73
N TYR A 46 0.57 -3.70 -9.26
CA TYR A 46 -0.28 -3.74 -8.07
C TYR A 46 -1.43 -4.76 -8.24
N ARG A 47 -2.14 -4.72 -9.37
CA ARG A 47 -3.24 -5.66 -9.64
C ARG A 47 -2.74 -7.09 -9.79
N GLU A 48 -1.64 -7.28 -10.50
CA GLU A 48 -0.98 -8.58 -10.69
C GLU A 48 -0.61 -9.21 -9.35
N LEU A 49 0.19 -8.52 -8.54
CA LEU A 49 0.66 -9.03 -7.25
C LEU A 49 -0.49 -9.22 -6.24
N SER A 50 -1.49 -8.32 -6.25
CA SER A 50 -2.70 -8.49 -5.43
C SER A 50 -3.52 -9.72 -5.84
N SER A 51 -3.52 -10.06 -7.14
CA SER A 51 -4.17 -11.27 -7.65
C SER A 51 -3.34 -12.51 -7.31
N ALA A 52 -2.03 -12.45 -7.45
CA ALA A 52 -1.12 -13.54 -7.08
C ALA A 52 -1.21 -13.86 -5.59
N PHE A 53 -1.25 -12.84 -4.73
CA PHE A 53 -1.43 -13.00 -3.28
C PHE A 53 -2.63 -13.89 -2.92
N ALA A 54 -3.73 -13.81 -3.69
CA ALA A 54 -4.92 -14.62 -3.48
C ALA A 54 -4.70 -16.13 -3.69
N GLN A 55 -3.62 -16.53 -4.39
CA GLN A 55 -3.26 -17.93 -4.59
C GLN A 55 -2.65 -18.56 -3.33
N GLY A 56 -2.17 -17.75 -2.38
CA GLY A 56 -1.66 -18.22 -1.09
C GLY A 56 -0.33 -18.96 -1.14
N THR A 57 0.37 -18.95 -2.29
CA THR A 57 1.71 -19.57 -2.37
C THR A 57 2.75 -18.72 -1.63
N PRO A 58 3.79 -19.34 -1.04
CA PRO A 58 4.86 -18.60 -0.35
C PRO A 58 5.50 -17.51 -1.21
N GLU A 59 5.70 -17.78 -2.50
CA GLU A 59 6.32 -16.86 -3.46
C GLU A 59 5.42 -15.64 -3.70
N ALA A 60 4.12 -15.87 -3.90
CA ALA A 60 3.17 -14.79 -4.15
C ALA A 60 2.94 -13.92 -2.91
N ILE A 61 2.88 -14.54 -1.71
CA ILE A 61 2.80 -13.82 -0.44
C ILE A 61 4.05 -12.96 -0.24
N THR A 62 5.23 -13.53 -0.45
CA THR A 62 6.51 -12.82 -0.31
C THR A 62 6.58 -11.64 -1.27
N ALA A 63 6.25 -11.85 -2.54
CA ALA A 63 6.27 -10.79 -3.55
C ALA A 63 5.32 -9.63 -3.18
N TRP A 64 4.13 -9.94 -2.66
CA TRP A 64 3.18 -8.93 -2.20
C TRP A 64 3.70 -8.14 -0.99
N ILE A 65 4.24 -8.82 0.03
CA ILE A 65 4.80 -8.16 1.22
C ILE A 65 5.95 -7.22 0.83
N VAL A 66 6.90 -7.71 0.02
CA VAL A 66 8.03 -6.89 -0.44
C VAL A 66 7.54 -5.67 -1.22
N PHE A 67 6.53 -5.84 -2.09
CA PHE A 67 5.95 -4.74 -2.85
C PHE A 67 5.25 -3.71 -1.95
N CYS A 68 4.54 -4.15 -0.91
CA CYS A 68 3.97 -3.24 0.10
C CYS A 68 5.06 -2.46 0.85
N CYS A 69 6.15 -3.11 1.27
CA CYS A 69 7.28 -2.44 1.92
C CYS A 69 7.91 -1.39 1.01
N GLN A 70 8.15 -1.72 -0.27
CA GLN A 70 8.66 -0.77 -1.25
C GLN A 70 7.75 0.45 -1.40
N ALA A 71 6.43 0.23 -1.41
CA ALA A 71 5.47 1.31 -1.53
C ALA A 71 5.46 2.21 -0.29
N LEU A 72 5.57 1.64 0.91
CA LEU A 72 5.69 2.41 2.16
C LEU A 72 6.97 3.24 2.19
N THR A 73 8.11 2.67 1.78
CA THR A 73 9.37 3.41 1.67
C THR A 73 9.27 4.56 0.67
N ALA A 74 8.73 4.31 -0.53
CA ALA A 74 8.54 5.35 -1.54
C ALA A 74 7.56 6.43 -1.08
N GLY A 75 6.47 6.03 -0.41
CA GLY A 75 5.47 6.93 0.13
C GLY A 75 6.01 7.81 1.26
N ALA A 76 6.93 7.30 2.08
CA ALA A 76 7.63 8.11 3.08
C ALA A 76 8.54 9.15 2.44
N ALA A 77 9.30 8.77 1.40
CA ALA A 77 10.18 9.70 0.68
C ALA A 77 9.40 10.83 0.00
N GLU A 78 8.25 10.51 -0.62
CA GLU A 78 7.36 11.52 -1.22
C GLU A 78 6.79 12.46 -0.14
N ALA A 79 6.35 11.92 1.02
CA ALA A 79 5.86 12.73 2.13
C ALA A 79 6.93 13.70 2.67
N THR A 80 8.18 13.26 2.79
CA THR A 80 9.31 14.13 3.17
C THR A 80 9.50 15.25 2.14
N SER A 81 9.51 14.92 0.84
CA SER A 81 9.65 15.94 -0.22
C SER A 81 8.54 16.99 -0.18
N ILE A 82 7.30 16.59 0.14
CA ILE A 82 6.17 17.52 0.30
C ILE A 82 6.41 18.45 1.50
N ALA A 83 6.83 17.88 2.64
CA ALA A 83 7.09 18.64 3.86
C ALA A 83 8.23 19.67 3.67
N ASP A 84 9.33 19.25 3.04
CA ASP A 84 10.46 20.13 2.72
C ASP A 84 10.04 21.28 1.80
N THR A 85 9.21 20.97 0.79
CA THR A 85 8.70 21.98 -0.16
C THR A 85 7.76 22.98 0.51
N ALA A 86 6.97 22.55 1.49
CA ALA A 86 6.04 23.42 2.22
C ALA A 86 6.74 24.33 3.25
N ALA A 87 7.95 23.97 3.68
CA ALA A 87 8.73 24.70 4.67
C ALA A 87 9.63 25.80 4.08
N GLY A 88 9.86 25.78 2.76
CA GLY A 88 10.62 26.79 2.01
C GLY A 88 9.73 27.88 1.41
#